data_AF-A0AAE7CN27-F1
#
_entry.id   AF-A0AAE7CN27-F1
#
_cell.length_a   1.000
_cell.length_b   1.000
_cell.length_c   1.000
_cell.angle_alpha   90.00
_cell.angle_beta   90.00
_cell.angle_gamma   90.00
#
_symmetry.space_group_name_H-M   'P 1'
#
loop_
_entity.id
_entity.type
_entity.pdbx_description
1 polymer ?
#
loop_
_entity_poly.entity_id
_entity_poly.type
_entity_poly.pdbx_seq_one_letter_code
_entity_poly.pdbx_strand_id
1 'polypeptide(L)'
;MKSGTDASENSLRRLLNEWDPVGVADDVQDEYDCMLAPLLQRLRGGADEPEIAEFLRHELEDHFGLTPLPSEPKAMAARVISWWAHADRTGGTGSA
;
A
#
# COMPACT_ATOMS: atom_id res chain seq x y z
N MET A 1 19.67 -3.17 -12.84
CA MET A 1 18.85 -1.94 -12.73
C MET A 1 17.51 -2.35 -12.12
N LYS A 2 17.36 -2.23 -10.80
CA LYS A 2 16.09 -2.47 -10.06
C LYS A 2 15.61 -1.23 -9.30
N SER A 3 16.25 -0.08 -9.55
CA SER A 3 16.16 1.11 -8.69
C SER A 3 14.77 1.75 -8.59
N GLY A 4 13.87 1.54 -9.57
CA GLY A 4 12.50 2.09 -9.54
C GLY A 4 11.49 1.26 -8.75
N THR A 5 11.58 -0.07 -8.83
CA THR A 5 10.69 -0.98 -8.09
C THR A 5 11.00 -0.93 -6.61
N ASP A 6 12.29 -0.99 -6.26
CA ASP A 6 12.75 -0.98 -4.86
C ASP A 6 12.37 0.35 -4.15
N ALA A 7 12.37 1.48 -4.87
CA ALA A 7 11.95 2.78 -4.32
C ALA A 7 10.43 2.85 -4.05
N SER A 8 9.62 2.24 -4.93
CA SER A 8 8.17 2.16 -4.76
C SER A 8 7.78 1.23 -3.62
N GLU A 9 8.46 0.07 -3.51
CA GLU A 9 8.29 -0.87 -2.40
C GLU A 9 8.67 -0.25 -1.06
N ASN A 10 9.82 0.42 -0.95
CA ASN A 10 10.23 1.08 0.29
C ASN A 10 9.27 2.21 0.70
N SER A 11 8.75 2.98 -0.26
CA SER A 11 7.79 4.05 0.03
C SER A 11 6.44 3.48 0.47
N LEU A 12 5.98 2.41 -0.15
CA LEU A 12 4.75 1.73 0.23
C LEU A 12 4.88 1.06 1.60
N ARG A 13 6.00 0.39 1.88
CA ARG A 13 6.33 -0.16 3.21
C ARG A 13 6.21 0.91 4.28
N ARG A 14 6.80 2.07 4.04
CA ARG A 14 6.71 3.20 4.96
C ARG A 14 5.25 3.65 5.20
N LEU A 15 4.42 3.72 4.16
CA LEU A 15 3.00 4.07 4.33
C LEU A 15 2.24 3.06 5.20
N LEU A 16 2.53 1.76 5.04
CA LEU A 16 1.91 0.69 5.84
C LEU A 16 2.43 0.69 7.28
N ASN A 17 3.73 0.88 7.49
CA ASN A 17 4.31 1.02 8.84
C ASN A 17 3.82 2.28 9.55
N GLU A 18 3.48 3.35 8.83
CA GLU A 18 2.86 4.54 9.42
C GLU A 18 1.36 4.36 9.70
N TRP A 19 0.70 3.40 9.05
CA TRP A 19 -0.69 3.04 9.35
C TRP A 19 -0.78 2.18 10.61
N ASP A 20 0.10 1.18 10.69
CA ASP A 20 0.30 0.26 11.79
C ASP A 20 -0.98 -0.28 12.47
N PRO A 21 -1.89 -0.93 11.72
CA PRO A 21 -3.14 -1.43 12.30
C PRO A 21 -2.94 -2.51 13.38
N VAL A 22 -1.81 -3.22 13.37
CA VAL A 22 -1.46 -4.23 14.39
C VAL A 22 -0.72 -3.60 15.59
N GLY A 23 -0.03 -2.48 15.41
CA GLY A 23 0.72 -1.79 16.47
C GLY A 23 2.14 -2.32 16.68
N VAL A 24 2.75 -2.94 15.67
CA VAL A 24 4.07 -3.60 15.77
C VAL A 24 5.13 -2.95 14.90
N ALA A 25 4.81 -1.85 14.21
CA ALA A 25 5.72 -1.25 13.23
C ALA A 25 7.05 -0.79 13.87
N ASP A 26 7.06 -0.41 15.15
CA ASP A 26 8.29 -0.01 15.86
C ASP A 26 9.24 -1.20 16.13
N ASP A 27 8.69 -2.41 16.29
CA ASP A 27 9.45 -3.63 16.62
C ASP A 27 9.75 -4.49 15.38
N VAL A 28 8.81 -4.54 14.42
CA VAL A 28 8.84 -5.42 13.25
C VAL A 28 8.51 -4.60 11.99
N GLN A 29 9.56 -4.16 11.29
CA GLN A 29 9.44 -3.24 10.15
C GLN A 29 8.96 -3.92 8.85
N ASP A 30 8.99 -5.25 8.79
CA ASP A 30 8.61 -6.07 7.63
C ASP A 30 7.26 -6.80 7.81
N GLU A 31 6.54 -6.55 8.89
CA GLU A 31 5.23 -7.17 9.17
C GLU A 31 4.27 -7.04 7.99
N TYR A 32 4.24 -5.85 7.39
CA TYR A 32 3.33 -5.50 6.31
C TYR A 32 3.89 -5.82 4.91
N ASP A 33 5.07 -6.45 4.81
CA ASP A 33 5.73 -6.74 3.53
C ASP A 33 4.91 -7.67 2.64
N CYS A 34 4.11 -8.55 3.26
CA CYS A 34 3.19 -9.46 2.58
C CYS A 34 2.18 -8.72 1.68
N MET A 35 1.79 -7.49 2.04
CA MET A 35 0.85 -6.68 1.27
C MET A 35 1.50 -5.88 0.13
N LEU A 36 2.83 -5.70 0.15
CA LEU A 36 3.52 -4.81 -0.79
C LEU A 36 3.38 -5.25 -2.25
N ALA A 37 3.73 -6.51 -2.53
CA ALA A 37 3.67 -7.03 -3.90
C ALA A 37 2.21 -7.08 -4.43
N PRO A 38 1.22 -7.60 -3.66
CA PRO A 38 -0.19 -7.58 -4.07
C PRO A 38 -0.75 -6.16 -4.31
N LEU A 39 -0.37 -5.17 -3.49
CA LEU A 39 -0.80 -3.77 -3.67
C LEU A 39 -0.17 -3.16 -4.91
N LEU A 40 1.15 -3.30 -5.10
CA LEU A 40 1.83 -2.75 -6.27
C LEU A 40 1.32 -3.37 -7.58
N GLN A 41 0.99 -4.67 -7.56
CA GLN A 41 0.39 -5.32 -8.72
C GLN A 41 -0.97 -4.69 -9.08
N ARG A 42 -1.84 -4.47 -8.09
CA ARG A 42 -3.15 -3.83 -8.28
C ARG A 42 -3.03 -2.39 -8.77
N LEU A 43 -2.14 -1.60 -8.15
CA LEU A 43 -1.88 -0.22 -8.55
C LEU A 43 -1.35 -0.11 -9.98
N ARG A 44 -0.43 -1.00 -10.39
CA ARG A 44 0.03 -1.11 -11.79
C ARG A 44 -1.06 -1.57 -12.74
N GLY A 45 -2.01 -2.37 -12.24
CA GLY A 45 -3.20 -2.80 -12.98
C GLY A 45 -4.29 -1.74 -13.11
N GLY A 46 -4.14 -0.58 -12.44
CA GLY A 46 -5.12 0.50 -12.47
C GLY A 46 -6.25 0.38 -11.45
N ALA A 47 -6.05 -0.40 -10.37
CA ALA A 47 -7.01 -0.50 -9.28
C ALA A 47 -7.35 0.88 -8.68
N ASP A 48 -8.62 1.06 -8.34
CA ASP A 48 -9.15 2.29 -7.75
C ASP A 48 -9.23 2.23 -6.22
N GLU A 49 -9.63 3.33 -5.59
CA GLU A 49 -9.71 3.41 -4.12
C GLU A 49 -10.63 2.33 -3.50
N PRO A 50 -11.86 2.07 -4.00
CA PRO A 50 -12.69 0.98 -3.50
C PRO A 50 -12.02 -0.38 -3.57
N GLU A 51 -11.36 -0.73 -4.68
CA GLU A 51 -10.67 -2.02 -4.82
C GLU A 51 -9.53 -2.16 -3.82
N ILE A 52 -8.72 -1.11 -3.63
CA ILE A 52 -7.65 -1.12 -2.64
C ILE A 52 -8.21 -1.18 -1.21
N ALA A 53 -9.31 -0.48 -0.91
CA ALA A 53 -9.94 -0.50 0.41
C ALA A 53 -10.46 -1.90 0.77
N GLU A 54 -11.11 -2.58 -0.18
CA GLU A 54 -11.58 -3.95 0.02
C GLU A 54 -10.43 -4.93 0.20
N PHE A 55 -9.35 -4.78 -0.57
CA PHE A 55 -8.14 -5.58 -0.37
C PHE A 55 -7.54 -5.39 1.03
N LEU A 56 -7.35 -4.14 1.47
CA LEU A 56 -6.81 -3.85 2.80
C LEU A 56 -7.71 -4.39 3.91
N ARG A 57 -9.04 -4.24 3.77
CA ARG A 57 -10.01 -4.80 4.73
C ARG A 57 -9.89 -6.32 4.82
N HIS A 58 -9.82 -7.00 3.67
CA HIS A 58 -9.70 -8.45 3.61
C HIS A 58 -8.40 -8.95 4.26
N GLU A 59 -7.26 -8.31 4.01
CA GLU A 59 -6.00 -8.67 4.67
C GLU A 59 -6.11 -8.47 6.20
N LEU A 60 -6.69 -7.36 6.65
CA LEU A 60 -6.87 -7.12 8.09
C LEU A 60 -7.76 -8.18 8.74
N GLU A 61 -8.88 -8.54 8.12
CA GLU A 61 -9.83 -9.51 8.67
C GLU A 61 -9.28 -10.95 8.60
N ASP A 62 -8.84 -11.38 7.43
CA ASP A 62 -8.58 -12.80 7.15
C ASP A 62 -7.12 -13.20 7.41
N HIS A 63 -6.16 -12.28 7.24
CA HIS A 63 -4.75 -12.56 7.45
C HIS A 63 -4.28 -12.12 8.85
N PHE A 64 -4.64 -10.90 9.28
CA PHE A 64 -4.26 -10.39 10.60
C PHE A 64 -5.28 -10.69 11.71
N GLY A 65 -6.48 -11.17 11.39
CA GLY A 65 -7.51 -11.50 12.38
C GLY A 65 -8.09 -10.28 13.12
N LEU A 66 -8.00 -9.10 12.51
CA LEU A 66 -8.47 -7.83 13.07
C LEU A 66 -9.92 -7.55 12.66
N THR A 67 -10.55 -6.58 13.32
CA THR A 67 -11.88 -6.08 12.94
C THR A 67 -11.82 -4.56 12.83
N PRO A 68 -11.27 -4.03 11.72
CA PRO A 68 -11.10 -2.59 11.56
C PRO A 68 -12.45 -1.90 11.40
N LEU A 69 -12.51 -0.61 11.75
CA LEU A 69 -13.65 0.21 11.36
C LEU A 69 -13.65 0.36 9.83
N PRO A 70 -14.81 0.31 9.14
CA PRO A 70 -14.83 0.42 7.67
C PRO A 70 -14.16 1.68 7.11
N SER A 71 -14.07 2.75 7.90
CA SER A 71 -13.35 3.98 7.54
C SER A 71 -11.83 3.84 7.52
N GLU A 72 -11.25 2.90 8.28
CA GLU A 72 -9.79 2.76 8.41
C GLU A 72 -9.14 2.23 7.13
N PRO A 73 -9.57 1.08 6.53
CA PRO A 73 -9.04 0.62 5.24
C PRO A 73 -9.31 1.64 4.13
N LYS A 74 -10.47 2.31 4.16
CA LYS A 74 -10.83 3.32 3.16
C LYS A 74 -9.89 4.54 3.20
N ALA A 75 -9.61 5.06 4.39
CA ALA A 75 -8.70 6.20 4.55
C ALA A 75 -7.28 5.85 4.08
N MET A 76 -6.81 4.63 4.40
CA MET A 76 -5.51 4.16 3.92
C MET A 76 -5.49 3.95 2.41
N ALA A 77 -6.54 3.37 1.82
CA ALA A 77 -6.66 3.22 0.38
C ALA A 77 -6.57 4.55 -0.36
N ALA A 78 -7.29 5.59 0.11
CA ALA A 78 -7.22 6.93 -0.45
C ALA A 78 -5.80 7.50 -0.39
N ARG A 79 -5.09 7.26 0.73
CA ARG A 79 -3.70 7.68 0.92
C ARG A 79 -2.74 6.97 -0.05
N VAL A 80 -2.90 5.66 -0.23
CA VAL A 80 -2.11 4.84 -1.18
C VAL A 80 -2.33 5.30 -2.62
N ILE A 81 -3.59 5.51 -3.02
CA ILE A 81 -3.94 6.00 -4.37
C ILE A 81 -3.35 7.38 -4.63
N SER A 82 -3.48 8.30 -3.66
CA SER A 82 -2.89 9.62 -3.75
C SER A 82 -1.37 9.52 -3.94
N TRP A 83 -0.69 8.73 -3.09
CA TRP A 83 0.75 8.51 -3.22
C TRP A 83 1.14 7.93 -4.60
N TRP A 84 0.43 6.91 -5.07
CA TRP A 84 0.72 6.26 -6.36
C TRP A 84 0.59 7.24 -7.53
N ALA A 85 -0.45 8.07 -7.53
CA ALA A 85 -0.64 9.10 -8.55
C ALA A 85 0.50 10.14 -8.55
N HIS A 86 1.09 10.44 -7.39
CA HIS A 86 2.27 11.30 -7.30
C HIS A 86 3.55 10.59 -7.75
N ALA A 87 3.71 9.31 -7.42
CA ALA A 87 4.87 8.51 -7.80
C ALA A 87 4.96 8.32 -9.32
N ASP A 88 3.83 8.03 -9.98
CA ASP A 88 3.76 7.86 -11.45
C ASP A 88 4.18 9.15 -12.20
N ARG A 89 3.76 10.31 -11.69
CA ARG A 89 4.17 11.62 -12.22
C ARG A 89 5.68 11.89 -12.11
N THR A 90 6.37 11.29 -11.15
CA THR A 90 7.83 11.46 -10.96
C THR A 90 8.65 10.42 -11.70
N GLY A 91 8.06 9.28 -12.06
CA GLY A 91 8.70 8.21 -12.84
C GLY A 91 8.52 8.34 -14.36
N GLY A 92 7.59 9.19 -14.81
CA GLY A 92 7.30 9.44 -16.22
C GLY A 92 8.29 10.38 -16.92
N THR A 93 9.56 10.01 -17.05
CA THR A 93 10.42 10.57 -18.11
C THR A 93 10.54 9.58 -19.26
N GLY A 94 9.85 9.87 -20.38
CA GLY A 94 10.17 9.27 -21.67
C GLY A 94 8.98 9.04 -22.60
N SER A 95 8.48 10.09 -23.24
CA SER A 95 7.91 10.00 -24.59
C SER A 95 8.37 11.21 -25.40
N ALA A 96 9.25 10.95 -26.36
CA ALA A 96 9.38 11.64 -27.63
C ALA A 96 10.14 10.72 -28.60
#